data_AF-A0A8S3XVB3-F1
#
_entry.id   AF-A0A8S3XVB3-F1
#
_cell.length_a   1.000
_cell.length_b   1.000
_cell.length_c   1.000
_cell.angle_alpha   90.00
_cell.angle_beta   90.00
_cell.angle_gamma   90.00
#
_symmetry.space_group_name_H-M   'P 1'
#
loop_
_entity.id
_entity.type
_entity.pdbx_description
1 polymer ?
#
loop_
_entity_poly.entity_id
_entity_poly.type
_entity_poly.pdbx_seq_one_letter_code
_entity_poly.pdbx_strand_id
1 'polypeptide(L)'
;MACNSTDLTSLRIGDDTVERTDNFRYLGSVRDASGDSDRDIKARISAAWAKWREVTGVICDPKMPVKLKGQVYKTIIRPVLYVMSSAHVRGSPCL
;
A
#
# COMPACT_ATOMS: atom_id res chain seq x y z
N MET A 1 -28.49 31.00 19.18
CA MET A 1 -27.02 31.24 19.14
C MET A 1 -26.42 30.29 18.13
N ALA A 2 -26.20 30.75 16.90
CA ALA A 2 -25.52 29.98 15.86
C ALA A 2 -24.03 30.30 15.95
N CYS A 3 -23.20 29.32 16.33
CA CYS A 3 -21.75 29.48 16.24
C CYS A 3 -21.28 28.99 14.86
N ASN A 4 -21.12 29.96 13.96
CA ASN A 4 -20.06 30.10 12.96
C ASN A 4 -19.50 28.81 12.33
N SER A 5 -19.88 28.61 11.07
CA SER A 5 -19.18 27.78 10.09
C SER A 5 -17.96 28.52 9.53
N THR A 6 -16.73 28.07 9.86
CA THR A 6 -15.52 27.93 9.01
C THR A 6 -14.25 28.04 9.86
N ASP A 7 -13.60 26.90 10.13
CA ASP A 7 -12.15 26.67 9.92
C ASP A 7 -11.86 25.20 10.24
N LEU A 8 -12.04 24.30 9.26
CA LEU A 8 -11.56 22.91 9.39
C LEU A 8 -10.07 22.79 9.05
N THR A 9 -9.38 23.92 8.84
CA THR A 9 -8.09 24.03 8.16
C THR A 9 -6.88 24.04 9.09
N SER A 10 -7.06 24.35 10.38
CA SER A 10 -5.94 24.48 11.32
C SER A 10 -6.17 23.73 12.65
N LEU A 11 -5.24 22.84 13.00
CA LEU A 11 -5.20 22.14 14.30
C LEU A 11 -4.13 22.81 15.17
N ARG A 12 -4.51 23.34 16.34
CA ARG A 12 -3.54 23.94 17.28
C ARG A 12 -3.09 22.91 18.31
N ILE A 13 -1.78 22.70 18.41
CA ILE A 13 -1.13 21.87 19.43
C ILE A 13 -0.18 22.78 20.18
N GLY A 14 -0.56 23.22 21.38
CA GLY A 14 0.19 24.24 22.11
C GLY A 14 0.15 25.60 21.41
N ASP A 15 1.32 26.23 21.25
CA ASP A 15 1.49 27.49 20.52
C ASP A 15 1.65 27.28 19.00
N ASP A 16 1.79 26.03 18.55
CA ASP A 16 2.01 25.70 17.14
C ASP A 16 0.68 25.43 16.41
N THR A 17 0.57 26.00 15.21
CA THR A 17 -0.55 25.75 14.30
C THR A 17 -0.12 24.71 13.26
N VAL A 18 -0.75 23.55 13.30
CA VAL A 18 -0.52 22.43 12.38
C VAL A 18 -1.58 22.45 11.28
N GLU A 19 -1.13 22.50 10.03
CA GLU A 19 -1.98 22.41 8.85
C GLU A 19 -2.66 21.04 8.78
N ARG A 20 -3.99 21.03 8.63
CA ARG A 20 -4.73 19.78 8.47
C ARG A 20 -4.46 19.21 7.09
N THR A 21 -3.87 18.01 7.03
CA THR A 21 -3.64 17.30 5.77
C THR A 21 -4.65 16.17 5.61
N ASP A 22 -5.19 16.01 4.40
CA ASP A 22 -6.14 14.93 4.08
C ASP A 22 -5.50 13.53 4.12
N ASN A 23 -4.17 13.46 4.08
CA ASN A 23 -3.41 12.22 4.07
C ASN A 23 -2.22 12.37 4.99
N PHE A 24 -2.09 11.47 5.96
CA PHE A 24 -0.98 11.47 6.89
C PHE A 24 -0.27 10.12 6.86
N ARG A 25 1.06 10.15 6.73
CA ARG A 25 1.87 8.93 6.78
C ARG A 25 2.26 8.65 8.22
N TYR A 26 1.70 7.58 8.78
CA TYR A 26 1.96 7.13 10.15
C TYR A 26 2.56 5.73 10.14
N LEU A 27 3.73 5.54 10.76
CA LEU A 27 4.41 4.24 10.86
C LEU A 27 4.58 3.51 9.51
N GLY A 28 4.66 4.26 8.42
CA GLY A 28 4.82 3.73 7.06
C GLY A 28 3.51 3.51 6.29
N SER A 29 2.34 3.54 6.93
CA SER A 29 1.04 3.50 6.27
C SER A 29 0.44 4.88 6.08
N VAL A 30 -0.30 5.08 4.99
CA VAL A 30 -1.00 6.35 4.72
C VAL A 30 -2.44 6.25 5.20
N ARG A 31 -2.84 7.16 6.09
CA ARG A 31 -4.20 7.26 6.59
C ARG A 31 -4.88 8.48 6.00
N ASP A 32 -6.05 8.27 5.41
CA ASP A 32 -6.89 9.35 4.90
C ASP A 32 -7.64 10.02 6.07
N ALA A 33 -7.99 11.30 5.94
CA ALA A 33 -8.77 12.05 6.92
C ALA A 33 -10.18 11.47 7.15
N SER A 34 -10.73 10.75 6.17
CA SER A 34 -11.96 9.95 6.30
C SER A 34 -11.77 8.63 7.05
N GLY A 35 -10.53 8.26 7.37
CA GLY A 35 -10.16 6.98 7.95
C GLY A 35 -10.01 5.85 6.93
N ASP A 36 -10.21 6.15 5.64
CA ASP A 36 -10.08 5.18 4.56
C ASP A 36 -8.64 4.67 4.40
N SER A 37 -8.54 3.36 4.17
CA SER A 37 -7.27 2.64 3.97
C SER A 37 -7.07 2.22 2.52
N ASP A 38 -8.01 2.49 1.60
CA ASP A 38 -7.89 2.07 0.20
C ASP A 38 -6.63 2.62 -0.45
N ARG A 39 -6.21 3.85 -0.10
CA ARG A 39 -4.98 4.44 -0.65
C ARG A 39 -3.73 3.64 -0.26
N ASP A 40 -3.61 3.26 1.00
CA ASP A 40 -2.50 2.43 1.50
C ASP A 40 -2.54 1.03 0.88
N ILE A 41 -3.73 0.42 0.81
CA ILE A 41 -3.94 -0.89 0.21
C ILE A 41 -3.55 -0.87 -1.27
N LYS A 42 -4.01 0.12 -2.04
CA LYS A 42 -3.65 0.30 -3.45
C LYS A 42 -2.14 0.48 -3.63
N ALA A 43 -1.51 1.33 -2.81
CA ALA A 43 -0.06 1.54 -2.86
C ALA A 43 0.71 0.23 -2.60
N ARG A 44 0.30 -0.55 -1.61
CA ARG A 44 0.90 -1.85 -1.28
C ARG A 44 0.69 -2.89 -2.38
N ILE A 45 -0.49 -2.94 -2.98
CA ILE A 45 -0.78 -3.82 -4.12
C ILE A 45 0.09 -3.45 -5.32
N SER A 46 0.22 -2.16 -5.64
CA SER A 46 1.09 -1.69 -6.72
C SER A 46 2.56 -2.05 -6.47
N ALA A 47 3.05 -1.87 -5.24
CA ALA A 47 4.41 -2.27 -4.86
C ALA A 47 4.62 -3.78 -4.96
N ALA A 48 3.65 -4.59 -4.49
CA ALA A 48 3.67 -6.04 -4.62
C ALA A 48 3.70 -6.48 -6.09
N TRP A 49 2.93 -5.85 -6.97
CA TRP A 49 2.95 -6.10 -8.41
C TRP A 49 4.27 -5.73 -9.08
N ALA A 50 4.89 -4.61 -8.69
CA ALA A 50 6.21 -4.24 -9.18
C ALA A 50 7.24 -5.31 -8.80
N LYS A 51 7.22 -5.77 -7.55
CA LYS A 51 8.15 -6.81 -7.08
C LYS A 51 7.87 -8.18 -7.70
N TRP A 52 6.60 -8.53 -7.91
CA TRP A 52 6.21 -9.74 -8.61
C TRP A 52 6.81 -9.80 -10.02
N ARG A 53 6.70 -8.71 -10.80
CA ARG A 53 7.24 -8.64 -12.16
C ARG A 53 8.76 -8.78 -12.23
N GLU A 54 9.48 -8.25 -11.23
CA GLU A 54 10.93 -8.44 -11.13
C GLU A 54 11.29 -9.91 -10.85
N VAL A 55 10.53 -10.54 -9.97
CA VAL A 55 10.82 -11.88 -9.46
C VAL A 55 10.38 -12.98 -10.42
N THR A 56 9.31 -12.78 -11.19
CA THR A 56 8.83 -13.76 -12.18
C THR A 56 9.89 -14.01 -13.25
N GLY A 57 10.58 -12.97 -13.73
CA GLY A 57 11.67 -13.12 -14.69
C GLY A 57 12.81 -14.00 -14.15
N VAL A 58 13.16 -13.83 -12.88
CA VAL A 58 14.21 -14.62 -12.21
C VAL A 58 13.78 -16.08 -12.01
N ILE A 59 12.52 -16.32 -11.61
CA ILE A 59 12.00 -17.68 -11.39
C ILE A 59 11.85 -18.47 -12.69
N CYS A 60 11.48 -17.79 -13.78
CA CYS A 60 11.33 -18.41 -15.10
C CYS A 60 12.68 -18.80 -15.72
N ASP A 61 13.82 -18.36 -15.18
CA ASP A 61 15.13 -18.75 -15.67
C ASP A 61 15.35 -20.28 -15.47
N PRO A 62 15.65 -21.04 -16.54
CA PRO A 62 15.98 -22.46 -16.43
C PRO A 62 17.29 -22.71 -15.67
N LYS A 63 18.20 -21.75 -15.59
CA LYS A 63 19.49 -21.85 -14.89
C LYS A 63 19.36 -21.67 -13.37
N MET A 64 18.21 -21.22 -12.88
CA MET A 64 18.01 -20.95 -11.46
C MET A 64 17.88 -22.27 -10.66
N PRO A 65 18.65 -22.46 -9.56
CA PRO A 65 18.56 -23.65 -8.74
C PRO A 65 17.17 -23.85 -8.11
N VAL A 66 16.69 -25.09 -8.09
CA VAL A 66 15.37 -25.45 -7.53
C VAL A 66 15.22 -25.04 -6.06
N LYS A 67 16.30 -25.13 -5.27
CA LYS A 67 16.31 -24.68 -3.86
C LYS A 67 15.99 -23.19 -3.74
N LEU A 68 16.56 -22.37 -4.64
CA LEU A 68 16.33 -20.93 -4.66
C LEU A 68 14.90 -20.62 -5.10
N LYS A 69 14.35 -21.32 -6.10
CA LYS A 69 12.92 -21.20 -6.48
C LYS A 69 11.99 -21.47 -5.30
N GLY A 70 12.29 -22.51 -4.50
CA GLY A 70 11.53 -22.83 -3.30
C GLY A 70 11.57 -21.73 -2.22
N GLN A 71 12.72 -21.09 -2.01
CA GLN A 71 12.86 -19.96 -1.08
C GLN A 71 12.09 -18.73 -1.57
N VAL A 72 12.20 -18.40 -2.86
CA VAL A 72 11.49 -17.27 -3.46
C VAL A 72 9.98 -17.50 -3.40
N TYR A 73 9.51 -18.72 -3.64
CA TYR A 73 8.09 -19.07 -3.50
C TYR A 73 7.56 -18.80 -2.10
N LYS A 74 8.26 -19.24 -1.05
CA LYS A 74 7.84 -19.05 0.35
C LYS A 74 7.92 -17.59 0.79
N THR A 75 8.96 -16.88 0.38
CA THR A 75 9.31 -15.56 0.94
C THR A 75 8.67 -14.40 0.19
N ILE A 76 8.46 -14.53 -1.12
CA ILE A 76 7.96 -13.45 -1.97
C ILE A 76 6.60 -13.81 -2.56
N ILE A 77 6.48 -14.98 -3.19
CA ILE A 77 5.26 -15.35 -3.92
C ILE A 77 4.08 -15.53 -2.96
N ARG A 78 4.26 -16.31 -1.89
CA ARG A 78 3.20 -16.59 -0.91
C ARG A 78 2.61 -15.32 -0.26
N PRO A 79 3.40 -14.36 0.26
CA PRO A 79 2.84 -13.13 0.82
C PRO A 79 2.21 -12.22 -0.26
N VAL A 80 2.78 -12.14 -1.46
CA VAL A 80 2.16 -11.39 -2.57
C VAL A 80 0.79 -11.97 -2.94
N LEU A 81 0.68 -13.30 -3.05
CA LEU A 81 -0.59 -13.99 -3.33
C LEU A 81 -1.62 -13.76 -2.23
N TYR A 82 -1.21 -13.78 -0.95
CA TYR A 82 -2.11 -13.52 0.17
C TYR A 82 -2.68 -12.09 0.12
N VAL A 83 -1.81 -11.10 -0.07
CA VAL A 83 -2.22 -9.69 -0.18
C VAL A 83 -3.09 -9.45 -1.42
N MET A 84 -2.81 -10.15 -2.52
CA MET A 84 -3.56 -10.04 -3.76
C MET A 84 -4.92 -10.75 -3.69
N SER A 85 -5.03 -11.85 -2.93
CA SER A 85 -6.30 -12.58 -2.74
C SER A 85 -7.31 -11.79 -1.92
N SER A 86 -6.87 -10.91 -1.02
CA SER A 86 -7.75 -10.02 -0.25
C SER A 86 -8.24 -8.82 -1.07
N ALA A 87 -7.63 -8.55 -2.22
CA ALA A 87 -8.03 -7.52 -3.17
C ALA A 87 -8.90 -8.13 -4.27
N HIS A 88 -10.13 -8.51 -3.94
CA HIS A 88 -11.06 -9.02 -4.95
C HIS A 88 -11.37 -7.92 -6.00
N VAL A 89 -10.78 -8.11 -7.19
CA VAL A 89 -11.23 -7.67 -8.51
C VAL A 89 -11.57 -6.17 -8.64
N ARG A 90 -10.55 -5.32 -8.78
CA ARG A 90 -10.66 -4.10 -9.60
C ARG A 90 -9.38 -3.86 -10.39
N GLY A 91 -9.38 -4.38 -11.60
CA GLY A 91 -8.40 -4.04 -12.64
C GLY A 91 -7.18 -4.95 -12.66
N SER A 92 -7.33 -6.12 -13.27
CA SER A 92 -6.21 -6.77 -13.97
C SER A 92 -5.81 -5.85 -15.13
N PRO A 93 -4.60 -5.25 -15.16
CA PRO A 93 -4.03 -4.83 -16.42
C PRO A 93 -3.55 -6.12 -17.10
N CYS A 94 -4.06 -6.37 -18.28
CA CYS A 94 -3.70 -7.50 -19.12
C CYS A 94 -2.17 -7.66 -19.22
N LEU A 95 -1.75 -8.94 -19.23
CA LEU A 95 -0.48 -9.52 -19.68
C LEU A 95 0.69 -8.56 -19.94
#